data_AF-A0A6B3FYK2-F1
#
_entry.id   AF-A0A6B3FYK2-F1
#
_cell.length_a   1.000
_cell.length_b   1.000
_cell.length_c   1.000
_cell.angle_alpha   90.00
_cell.angle_beta   90.00
_cell.angle_gamma   90.00
#
_symmetry.space_group_name_H-M   'P 1'
#
loop_
_entity.id
_entity.type
_entity.pdbx_description
1 polymer ?
#
loop_
_entity_poly.entity_id
_entity_poly.type
_entity_poly.pdbx_seq_one_letter_code
_entity_poly.pdbx_strand_id
1 'polypeptide(L)' 'SGFPGGLRSVRYDELLAKNPEKAVEKAIKGMIPKNTLGRQVLSKLKVYAGDQHPHAAQQPVPFEITQVAQ' A
#
# COMPACT_ATOMS: atom_id res chain seq x y z
N SER A 1 10.90 12.09 14.20
CA SER A 1 11.24 13.46 13.73
C SER A 1 12.75 13.75 13.77
N GLY A 2 13.60 12.84 14.24
CA GLY A 2 15.05 13.09 14.42
C GLY A 2 15.40 13.76 15.76
N PHE A 3 14.41 14.29 16.48
CA PHE A 3 14.58 14.94 17.77
C PHE A 3 14.26 13.99 18.94
N PRO A 4 14.90 14.16 20.11
CA PRO A 4 14.48 13.52 21.36
C PRO A 4 12.99 13.77 21.64
N GLY A 5 12.23 12.74 22.03
CA GLY A 5 10.77 12.82 22.20
C GLY A 5 9.95 12.81 20.91
N GLY A 6 10.59 12.58 19.76
CA GLY A 6 9.96 12.63 18.43
C GLY A 6 9.13 11.43 18.00
N LEU A 7 8.79 10.52 18.91
CA LEU A 7 7.99 9.32 18.62
C LEU A 7 6.53 9.73 18.39
N ARG A 8 5.94 9.24 17.29
CA ARG A 8 4.51 9.42 17.00
C ARG A 8 3.89 8.05 16.76
N SER A 9 2.91 7.70 17.56
CA SER A 9 2.05 6.55 17.35
C SER A 9 0.72 7.02 16.76
N VAL A 10 0.15 6.21 15.87
CA VAL A 10 -1.18 6.44 15.32
C VAL A 10 -1.88 5.09 15.37
N ARG A 11 -3.11 5.07 15.87
CA ARG A 11 -3.92 3.86 15.92
C ARG A 11 -4.38 3.47 14.51
N TYR A 12 -4.65 2.19 14.29
CA TYR A 12 -4.98 1.68 12.96
C TYR A 12 -6.32 2.21 12.43
N ASP A 13 -7.33 2.27 13.30
CA ASP A 13 -8.64 2.87 13.06
C ASP A 13 -8.51 4.33 12.56
N GLU A 14 -7.73 5.16 13.25
CA GLU A 14 -7.47 6.53 12.85
C GLU A 14 -6.71 6.63 11.52
N LEU A 15 -5.75 5.73 11.26
CA LEU A 15 -5.00 5.70 10.01
C LEU A 15 -5.92 5.34 8.84
N LEU A 16 -6.80 4.37 9.02
CA LEU A 16 -7.76 3.94 8.01
C LEU A 16 -8.75 5.06 7.68
N ALA A 17 -9.24 5.77 8.70
CA ALA A 17 -10.16 6.89 8.50
C ALA A 17 -9.50 8.10 7.79
N LYS A 18 -8.25 8.42 8.13
CA LYS A 18 -7.55 9.60 7.59
C LYS A 18 -6.86 9.34 6.25
N ASN A 19 -6.22 8.18 6.11
CA ASN A 19 -5.37 7.83 4.96
C ASN A 19 -5.42 6.31 4.71
N PRO A 20 -6.54 5.78 4.19
CA PRO A 20 -6.70 4.34 3.96
C PRO A 20 -5.63 3.78 3.00
N GLU A 21 -5.21 4.56 2.00
CA GLU A 21 -4.15 4.20 1.05
C GLU A 21 -2.84 3.83 1.76
N LYS A 22 -2.45 4.60 2.78
CA LYS A 22 -1.22 4.35 3.55
C LYS A 22 -1.30 3.09 4.38
N ALA A 23 -2.49 2.68 4.82
CA ALA A 23 -2.65 1.43 5.57
C ALA A 23 -2.30 0.23 4.69
N VAL A 24 -2.85 0.19 3.46
CA VAL A 24 -2.60 -0.87 2.48
C VAL A 24 -1.16 -0.83 1.96
N GLU A 25 -0.65 0.36 1.61
CA GLU A 25 0.73 0.53 1.13
C GLU A 25 1.75 0.04 2.18
N LYS A 26 1.54 0.37 3.46
CA LYS A 26 2.42 -0.10 4.55
C LYS A 26 2.39 -1.61 4.71
N ALA A 27 1.21 -2.24 4.62
CA ALA A 27 1.09 -3.68 4.70
C ALA A 27 1.87 -4.38 3.57
N ILE A 28 1.66 -3.95 2.33
CA ILE A 28 2.35 -4.51 1.15
C ILE A 28 3.86 -4.26 1.22
N LYS A 29 4.28 -3.05 1.58
CA LYS A 29 5.70 -2.72 1.77
C LYS A 29 6.37 -3.59 2.84
N GLY A 30 5.62 -4.01 3.86
CA GLY A 30 6.10 -4.93 4.90
C GLY A 30 6.38 -6.34 4.39
N MET A 31 5.70 -6.77 3.33
CA MET A 31 5.83 -8.10 2.72
C MET A 31 6.94 -8.18 1.64
N ILE A 32 7.52 -7.05 1.24
CA ILE A 32 8.52 -6.96 0.17
C ILE A 32 9.94 -6.87 0.77
N PRO A 33 10.98 -7.41 0.10
CA PRO A 33 12.37 -7.28 0.53
C PRO A 33 12.82 -5.83 0.72
N LYS A 34 13.51 -5.54 1.83
CA LYS A 34 13.97 -4.18 2.19
C LYS A 34 15.28 -3.79 1.50
N ASN A 35 15.31 -3.88 0.17
CA ASN A 35 16.47 -3.55 -0.67
C ASN A 35 16.11 -2.59 -1.81
N THR A 36 17.07 -2.26 -2.66
CA THR A 36 16.85 -1.35 -3.81
C THR A 36 15.79 -1.88 -4.76
N LEU A 37 15.77 -3.20 -5.02
CA LEU A 37 14.76 -3.84 -5.85
C LEU A 37 13.37 -3.70 -5.24
N GLY A 38 13.21 -3.91 -3.93
CA GLY A 38 11.93 -3.74 -3.25
C GLY A 38 11.37 -2.33 -3.38
N ARG A 39 12.22 -1.31 -3.38
CA ARG A 39 11.80 0.08 -3.66
C ARG A 39 11.29 0.25 -5.10
N GLN A 40 11.95 -0.40 -6.07
CA GLN A 40 11.51 -0.40 -7.47
C GLN A 40 10.22 -1.19 -7.70
N VAL A 41 10.00 -2.27 -6.94
CA VAL A 41 8.72 -3.01 -6.99
C VAL A 41 7.60 -2.15 -6.40
N LEU A 42 7.85 -1.48 -5.27
CA LEU A 42 6.87 -0.64 -4.61
C LEU A 42 6.43 0.55 -5.49
N SER A 43 7.29 1.08 -6.37
CA SER A 43 6.91 2.19 -7.26
C SER A 43 5.84 1.81 -8.29
N LYS A 44 5.68 0.51 -8.58
CA LYS A 44 4.64 -0.04 -9.47
C LYS A 44 3.28 -0.16 -8.78
N LEU A 45 3.24 -0.17 -7.45
CA LEU A 45 1.99 -0.22 -6.69
C LEU A 45 1.27 1.14 -6.78
N LYS A 46 -0.03 1.10 -7.05
CA LYS A 46 -0.95 2.24 -6.99
C LYS A 46 -2.15 1.84 -6.14
N VAL A 47 -2.41 2.59 -5.07
CA VAL A 47 -3.53 2.36 -4.14
C VAL A 47 -4.40 3.60 -4.18
N TYR A 48 -5.71 3.39 -4.28
CA TYR A 48 -6.71 4.47 -4.32
C TYR A 48 -7.71 4.25 -3.19
N ALA A 49 -8.10 5.33 -2.52
CA ALA A 49 -9.10 5.26 -1.45
C ALA A 49 -10.53 5.01 -1.96
N GLY A 50 -10.85 5.47 -3.17
CA GLY A 50 -12.17 5.34 -3.78
C GLY A 50 -12.20 4.34 -4.92
N ASP A 51 -13.39 4.19 -5.52
CA ASP A 51 -13.66 3.16 -6.54
C ASP A 51 -13.08 3.48 -7.92
N GLN A 52 -12.53 4.69 -8.11
CA GLN A 52 -12.04 5.17 -9.40
C GLN A 52 -10.51 5.28 -9.43
N HIS A 53 -9.92 4.96 -10.58
CA HIS A 53 -8.49 5.15 -10.85
C HIS A 53 -8.24 5.83 -12.21
N PRO A 54 -7.19 6.66 -12.35
CA PRO A 54 -6.89 7.38 -13.60
C PRO A 54 -6.24 6.50 -14.69
N HIS A 55 -6.03 5.21 -14.45
CA HIS A 55 -5.28 4.31 -15.32
C HIS A 55 -6.12 3.58 -16.39
N ALA A 56 -7.28 4.13 -16.76
CA ALA A 56 -8.15 3.53 -17.77
C ALA A 56 -7.47 3.30 -19.13
N ALA A 57 -6.55 4.18 -19.52
CA ALA A 57 -5.79 4.06 -20.77
C ALA A 57 -4.91 2.79 -20.86
N GLN A 58 -4.57 2.18 -19.72
CA GLN A 58 -3.73 0.99 -19.64
C GLN A 58 -4.54 -0.31 -19.78
N GLN A 59 -5.87 -0.23 -19.88
CA GLN A 59 -6.78 -1.37 -19.98
C GLN A 59 -6.51 -2.43 -18.89
N PRO A 60 -6.59 -2.07 -17.60
CA PRO A 60 -6.32 -2.99 -16.51
C PRO A 60 -7.31 -4.16 -16.53
N VAL A 61 -6.79 -5.37 -16.32
CA VAL A 61 -7.60 -6.60 -16.24
C VAL A 61 -7.99 -6.84 -14.77
N PRO A 62 -9.29 -7.03 -14.46
CA PRO A 62 -9.73 -7.42 -13.12
C PRO A 62 -9.04 -8.72 -12.68
N PHE A 63 -8.53 -8.74 -11.46
CA PHE A 63 -7.86 -9.90 -10.88
C PHE A 63 -8.54 -10.30 -9.57
N GLU A 64 -9.00 -11.55 -9.49
CA GLU A 64 -9.62 -12.14 -8.31
C GLU A 64 -8.64 -13.08 -7.61
N ILE A 65 -8.60 -13.04 -6.28
CA ILE A 65 -7.71 -13.90 -5.49
C ILE A 65 -8.40 -15.26 -5.28
N THR A 66 -7.96 -16.27 -6.02
CA THR A 66 -8.48 -17.64 -5.90
C THR A 66 -7.49 -18.56 -5.22
N GLN A 67 -7.99 -19.51 -4.42
CA GLN A 67 -7.17 -20.59 -3.85
C GLN A 67 -7.02 -21.72 -4.86
N VAL A 68 -5.79 -22.05 -5.24
CA VAL A 68 -5.52 -23.20 -6.12
C VAL A 68 -5.50 -24.46 -5.27
N ALA A 69 -6.35 -25.43 -5.58
CA ALA A 69 -6.31 -26.75 -4.96
C ALA A 69 -5.09 -27.53 -5.48
N GLN A 70 -4.44 -28.27 -4.58
CA GLN A 70 -3.22 -29.03 -4.85
C GLN A 70 -3.50 -30.37 -5.53
#